data_AF-A0A4R0N5X9-F1
#
_entry.id   AF-A0A4R0N5X9-F1
#
_cell.length_a   1.000
_cell.length_b   1.000
_cell.length_c   1.000
_cell.angle_alpha   90.00
_cell.angle_beta   90.00
_cell.angle_gamma   90.00
#
_symmetry.space_group_name_H-M   'P 1'
#
loop_
_entity.id
_entity.type
_entity.pdbx_description
1 polymer ?
#
loop_
_entity_poly.entity_id
_entity_poly.type
_entity_poly.pdbx_seq_one_letter_code
_entity_poly.pdbx_strand_id
1 'polypeptide(L)' 'MASFTLTPESWERVKIKFLRKYRDLTSANLSFSPGQEDQLVQQLMSLVKRDQAYIEFTIKKALADPAGNRL' A
#
# COMPACT_ATOMS: atom_id res chain seq x y z
N MET A 1 -2.41 14.64 -1.69
CA MET A 1 -2.69 14.32 -0.28
C MET A 1 -3.49 13.05 -0.24
N ALA A 2 -2.81 11.98 0.15
CA ALA A 2 -3.38 10.67 0.38
C ALA A 2 -4.55 10.80 1.35
N SER A 3 -5.66 10.15 1.02
CA SER A 3 -6.91 10.28 1.76
C SER A 3 -7.01 9.31 2.95
N PHE A 4 -5.87 8.92 3.53
CA PHE A 4 -5.74 7.97 4.64
C PHE A 4 -4.48 8.28 5.47
N THR A 5 -4.38 7.69 6.66
CA THR A 5 -3.19 7.74 7.51
C THR A 5 -2.67 6.33 7.75
N LEU A 6 -1.36 6.16 7.76
CA LEU A 6 -0.72 4.88 8.05
C LEU A 6 0.20 4.98 9.27
N THR A 7 0.12 3.96 10.11
CA THR A 7 1.14 3.66 11.13
C THR A 7 2.13 2.64 10.57
N PRO A 8 3.35 2.52 11.13
CA PRO A 8 4.30 1.48 10.70
C PRO A 8 3.70 0.07 10.77
N GLU A 9 2.89 -0.21 11.81
CA GLU A 9 2.25 -1.52 11.99
C GLU A 9 1.17 -1.79 10.93
N SER A 10 0.31 -0.82 10.65
CA SER A 10 -0.73 -0.98 9.61
C SER A 10 -0.11 -1.05 8.22
N TRP A 11 0.97 -0.31 7.97
CA TRP A 11 1.74 -0.40 6.74
C TRP A 11 2.31 -1.81 6.51
N GLU A 12 2.89 -2.45 7.52
CA GLU A 12 3.46 -3.80 7.34
C GLU A 12 2.38 -4.80 6.86
N ARG A 13 1.17 -4.69 7.40
CA ARG A 13 0.02 -5.51 6.97
C ARG A 13 -0.39 -5.20 5.53
N VAL A 14 -0.47 -3.92 5.17
CA VAL A 14 -0.77 -3.48 3.79
C VAL A 14 0.30 -3.98 2.82
N LYS A 15 1.58 -3.81 3.17
CA LYS A 15 2.74 -4.24 2.38
C LYS A 15 2.69 -5.73 2.08
N ILE A 16 2.48 -6.58 3.09
CA ILE A 16 2.34 -8.03 2.90
C ILE A 16 1.24 -8.35 1.89
N LYS A 17 0.08 -7.70 2.00
CA LYS A 17 -1.03 -7.92 1.07
C LYS A 17 -0.68 -7.45 -0.37
N PHE A 18 0.00 -6.31 -0.52
CA PHE A 18 0.51 -5.86 -1.82
C PHE A 18 1.52 -6.84 -2.42
N LEU A 19 2.47 -7.36 -1.63
CA LEU A 19 3.45 -8.36 -2.06
C LEU A 19 2.78 -9.68 -2.53
N ARG A 20 1.68 -10.09 -1.88
CA ARG A 20 0.89 -11.26 -2.30
C ARG A 20 0.20 -11.03 -3.65
N LYS A 21 -0.31 -9.82 -3.88
CA LYS A 21 -1.05 -9.46 -5.11
C LYS A 21 -0.10 -9.17 -6.28
N TYR A 22 1.05 -8.57 -6.02
CA TYR A 22 2.04 -8.18 -7.01
C TYR A 22 3.39 -8.80 -6.69
N ARG A 23 3.67 -9.93 -7.33
CA ARG A 23 4.93 -10.67 -7.15
C ARG A 23 6.17 -9.82 -7.47
N ASP A 24 6.06 -8.89 -8.41
CA ASP A 24 7.15 -8.00 -8.82
C ASP A 24 7.55 -6.98 -7.73
N LEU A 25 6.70 -6.78 -6.71
CA LEU A 25 7.04 -5.92 -5.57
C LEU A 25 8.01 -6.59 -4.59
N THR A 26 8.23 -7.91 -4.66
CA THR A 26 9.17 -8.61 -3.76
C THR A 26 10.62 -8.14 -3.93
N SER A 27 10.99 -7.70 -5.14
CA SER A 27 12.30 -7.11 -5.42
C SER A 27 12.34 -5.59 -5.17
N ALA A 28 11.21 -4.96 -4.86
CA ALA A 28 11.15 -3.53 -4.59
C ALA A 28 11.45 -3.22 -3.12
N ASN A 29 12.31 -2.24 -2.87
CA ASN A 29 12.56 -1.73 -1.52
C ASN A 29 11.44 -0.78 -1.09
N LEU A 30 10.33 -1.36 -0.63
CA LEU A 30 9.17 -0.63 -0.12
C LEU A 30 9.39 -0.29 1.36
N SER A 31 9.56 1.01 1.63
CA SER A 31 9.68 1.59 2.97
C SER A 31 8.63 2.68 3.16
N PHE A 32 8.23 2.91 4.40
CA PHE A 32 7.24 3.92 4.76
C PHE A 32 7.62 4.56 6.08
N SER A 33 7.43 5.87 6.15
CA SER A 33 7.47 6.66 7.39
C SER A 33 6.16 7.44 7.54
N PRO A 34 5.59 7.56 8.75
CA PRO A 34 4.39 8.37 8.97
C PRO A 34 4.53 9.79 8.43
N GLY A 35 3.49 10.29 7.76
CA GLY A 35 3.52 11.59 7.07
C GLY A 35 4.05 11.55 5.64
N GLN A 36 4.47 10.38 5.13
CA GLN A 36 4.90 10.18 3.74
C GLN A 36 3.89 9.37 2.89
N GLU A 37 2.61 9.39 3.26
CA GLU A 37 1.57 8.61 2.57
C GLU A 37 1.46 8.98 1.09
N ASP A 38 1.59 10.27 0.73
CA ASP A 38 1.61 10.71 -0.67
C ASP A 38 2.78 10.08 -1.46
N GLN A 39 3.98 10.04 -0.86
CA GLN A 39 5.17 9.48 -1.51
C GLN A 39 5.01 7.97 -1.70
N LEU A 40 4.48 7.28 -0.70
CA LEU A 40 4.18 5.87 -0.79
C LEU A 40 3.18 5.58 -1.93
N VAL A 41 2.13 6.37 -2.04
CA VAL A 41 1.13 6.22 -3.12
C VAL A 41 1.80 6.39 -4.48
N GLN A 42 2.61 7.43 -4.68
CA GLN A 42 3.34 7.65 -5.94
C GLN A 42 4.31 6.51 -6.26
N GLN A 43 5.05 6.02 -5.26
CA GLN A 43 5.96 4.89 -5.43
C GLN A 43 5.18 3.64 -5.89
N LEU A 44 4.08 3.31 -5.21
CA LEU A 44 3.25 2.16 -5.55
C LEU A 44 2.61 2.30 -6.94
N MET A 45 2.10 3.49 -7.29
CA MET A 45 1.56 3.76 -8.63
C MET A 45 2.58 3.40 -9.73
N SER A 46 3.83 3.85 -9.58
CA SER A 46 4.89 3.58 -10.54
C SER A 46 5.24 2.08 -10.63
N LEU A 47 5.31 1.40 -9.49
CA LEU A 47 5.73 0.01 -9.42
C LEU A 47 4.68 -0.96 -9.95
N VAL A 48 3.40 -0.75 -9.63
CA VAL A 48 2.31 -1.65 -10.08
C VAL A 48 1.58 -1.15 -11.31
N LYS A 49 1.99 0.00 -11.88
CA LYS A 49 1.40 0.63 -13.07
C LYS A 49 -0.10 0.86 -12.93
N ARG A 50 -0.51 1.48 -11.82
CA ARG A 50 -1.91 1.82 -11.51
C ARG A 50 -2.03 3.30 -11.14
N ASP A 51 -3.24 3.82 -11.28
CA ASP A 51 -3.55 5.19 -10.90
C ASP A 51 -3.65 5.37 -9.38
N GLN A 52 -3.65 6.62 -8.95
CA GLN A 52 -3.74 7.00 -7.54
C GLN A 52 -5.01 6.44 -6.89
N ALA A 53 -6.17 6.59 -7.55
CA ALA A 53 -7.46 6.16 -7.02
C ALA A 53 -7.46 4.67 -6.68
N TYR A 54 -6.91 3.83 -7.55
CA TYR A 54 -6.80 2.40 -7.34
C TYR A 54 -5.85 2.05 -6.18
N ILE A 55 -4.71 2.74 -6.06
CA ILE A 55 -3.78 2.53 -4.95
C ILE A 55 -4.41 2.91 -3.62
N GLU A 56 -4.99 4.10 -3.52
CA GLU A 56 -5.65 4.56 -2.30
C GLU A 56 -6.81 3.65 -1.91
N PHE A 57 -7.64 3.24 -2.88
CA PHE A 57 -8.70 2.26 -2.66
C PHE A 57 -8.16 0.94 -2.10
N THR A 58 -7.07 0.41 -2.68
CA THR A 58 -6.48 -0.86 -2.26
C THR A 58 -5.92 -0.77 -0.84
N ILE A 59 -5.26 0.34 -0.48
CA ILE A 59 -4.76 0.57 0.87
C ILE A 59 -5.92 0.67 1.86
N LYS A 60 -6.94 1.47 1.57
CA LYS A 60 -8.14 1.58 2.42
C LYS A 60 -8.84 0.24 2.63
N LYS A 61 -8.96 -0.57 1.57
CA LYS A 61 -9.52 -1.91 1.67
C LYS A 61 -8.69 -2.82 2.58
N ALA A 62 -7.36 -2.78 2.46
CA ALA A 62 -6.46 -3.51 3.35
C ALA A 62 -6.57 -3.07 4.82
N LEU A 63 -6.78 -1.78 5.06
CA LEU A 63 -6.98 -1.22 6.40
C LEU A 63 -8.35 -1.60 7.01
N ALA A 64 -9.40 -1.64 6.18
CA ALA A 64 -10.75 -2.00 6.62
C ALA A 64 -10.90 -3.49 6.96
N ASP A 65 -10.11 -4.36 6.31
CA ASP A 65 -10.09 -5.80 6.59
C ASP A 65 -8.66 -6.31 6.85
N PRO A 66 -8.08 -6.05 8.04
CA PRO A 66 -6.70 -6.43 8.36
C PRO A 66 -6.49 -7.95 8.41
N ALA A 67 -7.52 -8.69 8.85
CA ALA A 67 -7.46 -10.14 9.07
C ALA A 67 -7.82 -10.96 7.82
N GLY A 68 -8.59 -10.40 6.89
CA GLY A 68 -9.00 -11.11 5.68
C GLY A 68 -7.88 -11.20 4.64
N ASN A 69 -7.86 -12.30 3.90
CA ASN A 69 -6.90 -12.51 2.81
C ASN A 69 -7.36 -11.95 1.46
N ARG A 70 -8.49 -11.24 1.40
CA ARG A 70 -9.11 -10.80 0.15
C ARG A 70 -8.76 -9.33 -0.14
N LEU A 71 -7.79 -9.13 -1.04
CA LEU A 71 -7.53 -7.82 -1.68
C LEU A 71 -8.25 -7.69 -3.02
#